data_AF-A0A1H6RG33-F1
#
_entry.id   AF-A0A1H6RG33-F1
#
_cell.length_a   1.000
_cell.length_b   1.000
_cell.length_c   1.000
_cell.angle_alpha   90.00
_cell.angle_beta   90.00
_cell.angle_gamma   90.00
#
_symmetry.space_group_name_H-M   'P 1'
#
loop_
_entity.id
_entity.type
_entity.pdbx_description
1 polymer ?
#
loop_
_entity_poly.entity_id
_entity_poly.type
_entity_poly.pdbx_seq_one_letter_code
_entity_poly.pdbx_strand_id
1 'polypeptide(L)'
;MSAIEYRPLGRHGIKVSPLTLGTMMFGGQTDEAVSRRITDKAFEQGVNFIDTANGYNAGASEQVVGRLIAARRQQWVLATKFVNPDPDGAGPNNRRNSDMQAHNSRRAFIKQVALLSAAGAAGLILPGCDKPPKVVDGAPAVIRQRADQVVKFKYPDNPSFDLVYLADSLGYFDGSRTRPDYIGKIAAPQIIPLVGTGEIDFGTRMVPLVISAIASGLDLKVVAAGGKTLQEAPHMKYFVRADSGIFTPKDMEGKTVGFNSFGACAEFVTKKYLREHQVDVDKINWVVIPDNQGEQTLVSRNVDIAIIHPPASGGAEHNPELRKLWSDYDLDKGLGGMAPYSGYGKFIRANPEATQDFVAAIAKAANWVNANPDEARKIVSQRIGTRLELVERYAYIDDLIITEPPIQYYIDILQSEQKIRPGAVSVKDVYTNDFNPFAKAKA
;
A
#
# COMPACT_ATOMS: atom_id res chain seq x y z
N MET A 1 1.00 -33.76 -15.42
CA MET A 1 1.39 -32.34 -15.29
C MET A 1 2.72 -32.18 -16.00
N SER A 2 2.87 -31.17 -16.88
CA SER A 2 4.17 -30.91 -17.52
C SER A 2 5.21 -30.57 -16.45
N ALA A 3 6.43 -31.07 -16.62
CA ALA A 3 7.53 -30.75 -15.71
C ALA A 3 7.81 -29.23 -15.72
N ILE A 4 8.05 -28.62 -14.56
CA ILE A 4 8.46 -27.22 -14.47
C ILE A 4 9.78 -27.02 -15.23
N GLU A 5 9.78 -26.08 -16.18
CA GLU A 5 10.98 -25.66 -16.88
C GLU A 5 11.69 -24.55 -16.10
N TYR A 6 12.87 -24.86 -15.56
CA TYR A 6 13.68 -23.90 -14.80
C TYR A 6 14.36 -22.88 -15.71
N ARG A 7 14.37 -21.62 -15.28
CA ARG A 7 14.94 -20.47 -16.01
C ARG A 7 16.20 -19.93 -15.33
N PRO A 8 17.18 -19.40 -16.08
CA PRO A 8 18.33 -18.75 -15.47
C PRO A 8 17.91 -17.45 -14.74
N LEU A 9 18.36 -17.30 -13.49
CA LEU A 9 18.24 -16.07 -12.71
C LEU A 9 19.48 -15.21 -12.95
N GLY A 10 19.33 -14.20 -13.81
CA GLY A 10 20.42 -13.33 -14.21
C GLY A 10 21.53 -14.04 -15.00
N ARG A 11 22.76 -13.53 -14.92
CA ARG A 11 23.91 -14.02 -15.72
C ARG A 11 24.78 -15.06 -15.00
N HIS A 12 24.42 -15.46 -13.79
CA HIS A 12 25.31 -16.22 -12.89
C HIS A 12 25.01 -17.73 -12.83
N GLY A 13 24.21 -18.26 -13.77
CA GLY A 13 23.99 -19.71 -13.91
C GLY A 13 23.06 -20.36 -12.89
N ILE A 14 22.51 -19.61 -11.93
CA ILE A 14 21.49 -20.09 -10.99
C ILE A 14 20.20 -20.36 -11.77
N LYS A 15 19.57 -21.53 -11.57
CA LYS A 15 18.30 -21.89 -12.21
C LYS A 15 17.16 -21.87 -11.20
N VAL A 16 16.09 -21.15 -11.52
CA VAL A 16 14.91 -20.99 -10.67
C VAL A 16 13.62 -21.39 -11.38
N SER A 17 12.63 -21.83 -10.63
CA SER A 17 11.28 -22.04 -11.15
C SER A 17 10.70 -20.70 -11.61
N PRO A 18 9.83 -20.66 -12.64
CA PRO A 18 9.22 -19.43 -13.11
C PRO A 18 8.24 -18.83 -12.08
N LEU A 19 7.79 -19.64 -11.12
CA LEU A 19 7.03 -19.22 -9.95
C LEU A 19 7.93 -19.20 -8.73
N THR A 20 7.71 -18.20 -7.86
CA THR A 20 8.41 -18.05 -6.58
C THR A 20 7.42 -18.21 -5.45
N LEU A 21 7.74 -19.02 -4.44
CA LEU A 21 6.93 -19.13 -3.24
C LEU A 21 7.21 -17.95 -2.30
N GLY A 22 6.27 -17.03 -2.20
CA GLY A 22 6.30 -15.92 -1.23
C GLY A 22 5.88 -16.38 0.16
N THR A 23 6.61 -15.94 1.19
CA THR A 23 6.46 -16.45 2.57
C THR A 23 6.08 -15.38 3.60
N MET A 24 5.50 -14.25 3.15
CA MET A 24 5.17 -13.11 4.00
C MET A 24 4.31 -13.45 5.21
N MET A 25 3.39 -14.41 5.08
CA MET A 25 2.45 -14.81 6.15
C MET A 25 3.03 -15.88 7.07
N PHE A 26 4.19 -16.46 6.75
CA PHE A 26 4.77 -17.56 7.52
C PHE A 26 5.28 -17.08 8.87
N GLY A 27 4.99 -17.85 9.92
CA GLY A 27 5.36 -17.48 11.29
C GLY A 27 4.45 -16.41 11.91
N GLY A 28 3.32 -16.11 11.28
CA GLY A 28 2.28 -15.21 11.77
C GLY A 28 0.91 -15.80 11.49
N GLN A 29 0.16 -15.18 10.57
CA GLN A 29 -1.18 -15.62 10.16
C GLN A 29 -1.19 -17.04 9.58
N THR A 30 -0.07 -17.46 8.98
CA THR A 30 0.16 -18.86 8.59
C THR A 30 1.08 -19.50 9.62
N ASP A 31 0.53 -20.39 10.44
CA ASP A 31 1.30 -21.16 11.41
C ASP A 31 2.31 -22.11 10.72
N GLU A 32 3.29 -22.60 11.49
CA GLU A 32 4.37 -23.41 10.94
C GLU A 32 3.90 -24.74 10.33
N ALA A 33 2.80 -25.32 10.82
CA ALA A 33 2.26 -26.57 10.27
C ALA A 33 1.61 -26.34 8.90
N VAL A 34 0.87 -25.24 8.73
CA VAL A 34 0.31 -24.83 7.44
C VAL A 34 1.43 -24.41 6.49
N SER A 35 2.40 -23.61 6.96
CA SER A 35 3.57 -23.20 6.18
C SER A 35 4.34 -24.41 5.65
N ARG A 36 4.55 -25.44 6.48
CA ARG A 36 5.16 -26.70 6.06
C ARG A 36 4.41 -27.36 4.91
N ARG A 37 3.09 -27.53 5.04
CA ARG A 37 2.28 -28.13 3.98
C ARG A 37 2.36 -27.34 2.67
N ILE A 38 2.38 -26.02 2.74
CA ILE A 38 2.53 -25.14 1.57
C ILE A 38 3.91 -25.33 0.93
N THR A 39 4.98 -25.28 1.72
CA THR A 39 6.36 -25.45 1.23
C THR A 39 6.57 -26.83 0.62
N ASP A 40 6.10 -27.89 1.28
CA ASP A 40 6.20 -29.25 0.78
C ASP A 40 5.41 -29.40 -0.53
N LYS A 41 4.20 -28.82 -0.60
CA LYS A 41 3.41 -28.88 -1.84
C LYS A 41 4.06 -28.12 -2.99
N ALA A 42 4.60 -26.93 -2.73
CA ALA A 42 5.32 -26.17 -3.74
C ALA A 42 6.52 -26.97 -4.28
N PHE A 43 7.27 -27.60 -3.38
CA PHE A 43 8.41 -28.44 -3.74
C PHE A 43 7.99 -29.65 -4.58
N GLU A 44 6.92 -30.35 -4.20
CA GLU A 44 6.36 -31.46 -4.98
C GLU A 44 5.97 -31.05 -6.41
N GLN A 45 5.57 -29.80 -6.61
CA GLN A 45 5.23 -29.24 -7.92
C GLN A 45 6.46 -28.77 -8.71
N GLY A 46 7.68 -28.87 -8.14
CA GLY A 46 8.92 -28.45 -8.79
C GLY A 46 9.27 -26.97 -8.57
N VAL A 47 8.64 -26.28 -7.62
CA VAL A 47 9.06 -24.93 -7.23
C VAL A 47 10.33 -25.04 -6.40
N ASN A 48 11.38 -24.32 -6.79
CA ASN A 48 12.66 -24.31 -6.09
C ASN A 48 13.09 -22.90 -5.65
N PHE A 49 12.28 -21.87 -5.89
CA PHE A 49 12.59 -20.49 -5.55
C PHE A 49 11.65 -19.97 -4.46
N ILE A 50 12.22 -19.54 -3.33
CA ILE A 50 11.49 -18.99 -2.17
C ILE A 50 11.92 -17.55 -1.94
N ASP A 51 10.93 -16.72 -1.64
CA ASP A 51 11.08 -15.32 -1.26
C ASP A 51 10.64 -15.10 0.20
N THR A 52 11.51 -14.48 1.00
CA THR A 52 11.25 -14.05 2.38
C THR A 52 11.84 -12.66 2.66
N ALA A 53 11.74 -12.17 3.89
CA ALA A 53 12.32 -10.91 4.31
C ALA A 53 12.45 -10.84 5.84
N ASN A 54 13.47 -10.12 6.32
CA ASN A 54 13.65 -9.84 7.74
C ASN A 54 12.48 -9.07 8.39
N GLY A 55 11.73 -8.31 7.59
CA GLY A 55 10.54 -7.59 8.06
C GLY A 55 9.26 -8.43 8.12
N TYR A 56 9.24 -9.64 7.57
CA TYR A 56 8.03 -10.47 7.56
C TYR A 56 7.79 -11.10 8.92
N ASN A 57 6.64 -10.77 9.54
CA ASN A 57 6.27 -11.17 10.89
C ASN A 57 7.40 -10.91 11.91
N ALA A 58 8.00 -9.71 11.83
CA ALA A 58 9.13 -9.31 12.68
C ALA A 58 10.27 -10.35 12.69
N GLY A 59 10.60 -10.92 11.53
CA GLY A 59 11.67 -11.91 11.36
C GLY A 59 11.24 -13.37 11.54
N ALA A 60 10.03 -13.63 12.03
CA ALA A 60 9.54 -15.01 12.24
C ALA A 60 9.46 -15.80 10.92
N SER A 61 9.16 -15.13 9.80
CA SER A 61 9.11 -15.79 8.49
C SER A 61 10.47 -16.39 8.10
N GLU A 62 11.58 -15.66 8.27
CA GLU A 62 12.92 -16.19 7.95
C GLU A 62 13.28 -17.39 8.82
N GLN A 63 12.90 -17.36 10.10
CA GLN A 63 13.14 -18.46 11.03
C GLN A 63 12.34 -19.71 10.63
N VAL A 64 11.06 -19.55 10.30
CA VAL A 64 10.20 -20.65 9.84
C VAL A 64 10.74 -21.20 8.52
N VAL A 65 10.98 -20.36 7.52
CA VAL A 65 11.53 -20.78 6.22
C VAL A 65 12.85 -21.52 6.40
N GLY A 66 13.75 -21.00 7.23
CA GLY A 66 15.02 -21.65 7.56
C GLY A 66 14.83 -23.08 8.06
N ARG A 67 13.89 -23.30 9.01
CA ARG A 67 13.55 -24.64 9.51
C ARG A 67 12.90 -25.53 8.45
N LEU A 68 12.01 -24.99 7.62
CA LEU A 68 11.29 -25.76 6.60
C LEU A 68 12.22 -26.28 5.50
N ILE A 69 13.18 -25.47 5.06
CA ILE A 69 14.07 -25.83 3.94
C ILE A 69 15.35 -26.53 4.39
N ALA A 70 15.68 -26.54 5.69
CA ALA A 70 16.97 -27.01 6.22
C ALA A 70 17.39 -28.38 5.67
N ALA A 71 16.49 -29.36 5.69
CA ALA A 71 16.75 -30.72 5.23
C ALA A 71 17.06 -30.83 3.72
N ARG A 72 16.66 -29.82 2.92
CA ARG A 72 16.82 -29.80 1.46
C ARG A 72 17.44 -28.50 0.98
N ARG A 73 18.28 -27.85 1.81
CA ARG A 73 18.73 -26.47 1.56
C ARG A 73 19.38 -26.26 0.19
N GLN A 74 20.11 -27.25 -0.31
CA GLN A 74 20.79 -27.18 -1.62
C GLN A 74 19.84 -27.21 -2.82
N GLN A 75 18.58 -27.65 -2.60
CA GLN A 75 17.57 -27.73 -3.65
C GLN A 75 16.71 -26.46 -3.72
N TRP A 76 16.90 -25.53 -2.78
CA TRP A 76 16.19 -24.26 -2.73
C TRP A 76 17.12 -23.09 -3.06
N VAL A 77 16.64 -22.20 -3.92
CA VAL A 77 17.14 -20.83 -4.05
C VAL A 77 16.32 -19.97 -3.10
N LEU A 78 17.00 -19.29 -2.18
CA LEU A 78 16.36 -18.43 -1.17
C LEU A 78 16.74 -16.98 -1.47
N ALA A 79 15.74 -16.16 -1.80
CA ALA A 79 15.87 -14.71 -1.80
C ALA A 79 15.34 -14.18 -0.45
N THR A 80 16.18 -13.44 0.27
CA THR A 80 15.75 -12.67 1.44
C THR A 80 16.06 -11.19 1.25
N LYS A 81 15.14 -10.33 1.70
CA LYS A 81 15.25 -8.88 1.65
C LYS A 81 15.78 -8.39 2.99
N PHE A 82 16.78 -7.52 2.95
CA PHE A 82 17.57 -7.07 4.12
C PHE A 82 17.53 -5.55 4.32
N VAL A 83 16.48 -4.88 3.83
CA VAL A 83 16.36 -3.40 3.86
C VAL A 83 15.46 -2.87 4.98
N ASN A 84 14.75 -3.75 5.71
CA ASN A 84 13.96 -3.32 6.86
C ASN A 84 14.83 -3.22 8.11
N PRO A 85 14.51 -2.33 9.06
CA PRO A 85 15.17 -2.29 10.36
C PRO A 85 15.12 -3.67 11.04
N ASP A 86 16.21 -4.05 11.69
CA ASP A 86 16.25 -5.21 12.59
C ASP A 86 15.20 -4.98 13.70
N PRO A 87 14.26 -5.92 13.91
CA PRO A 87 13.27 -5.85 14.99
C PRO A 87 13.90 -5.62 16.37
N ASP A 88 15.13 -6.13 16.57
CA ASP A 88 15.86 -6.06 17.84
C ASP A 88 16.98 -5.00 17.84
N GLY A 89 17.13 -4.25 16.74
CA GLY A 89 18.22 -3.30 16.55
C GLY A 89 17.96 -1.93 17.19
N ALA A 90 18.69 -1.59 18.25
CA ALA A 90 18.79 -0.21 18.73
C ALA A 90 20.12 0.41 18.26
N GLY A 91 20.07 1.39 17.36
CA GLY A 91 21.24 2.17 16.97
C GLY A 91 21.16 2.88 15.62
N PRO A 92 22.02 3.88 15.37
CA PRO A 92 22.00 4.70 14.15
C PRO A 92 22.29 3.92 12.86
N ASN A 93 22.82 2.69 12.99
CA ASN A 93 23.08 1.78 11.88
C ASN A 93 21.95 0.76 11.65
N ASN A 94 20.82 0.83 12.37
CA ASN A 94 19.65 -0.04 12.16
C ASN A 94 18.89 0.24 10.84
N ARG A 95 19.45 1.07 9.96
CA ARG A 95 18.88 1.43 8.65
C ARG A 95 19.90 1.46 7.52
N ARG A 96 21.16 1.07 7.76
CA ARG A 96 22.24 1.18 6.76
C ARG A 96 22.66 -0.18 6.21
N ASN A 97 22.42 -0.35 4.90
CA ASN A 97 23.12 -1.30 4.04
C ASN A 97 24.64 -1.10 4.16
N SER A 98 25.33 -2.00 4.85
CA SER A 98 26.78 -2.21 4.67
C SER A 98 27.14 -3.62 5.16
N ASP A 99 28.16 -4.20 4.55
CA ASP A 99 28.63 -5.60 4.53
C ASP A 99 28.76 -6.36 5.88
N MET A 100 28.40 -5.75 7.01
CA MET A 100 28.48 -6.34 8.35
C MET A 100 27.47 -7.47 8.63
N GLN A 101 26.28 -7.48 7.99
CA GLN A 101 25.27 -8.51 8.29
C GLN A 101 25.58 -9.87 7.64
N ALA A 102 26.22 -9.92 6.47
CA ALA A 102 26.67 -11.18 5.86
C ALA A 102 27.67 -11.94 6.77
N HIS A 103 28.47 -11.20 7.55
CA HIS A 103 29.39 -11.76 8.54
C HIS A 103 28.70 -12.18 9.85
N ASN A 104 27.65 -11.48 10.28
CA ASN A 104 26.93 -11.81 11.51
C ASN A 104 25.99 -13.02 11.36
N SER A 105 25.35 -13.22 10.20
CA SER A 105 24.54 -14.42 9.94
C SER A 105 25.37 -15.70 9.93
N ARG A 106 26.66 -15.63 9.54
CA ARG A 106 27.61 -16.75 9.68
C ARG A 106 28.02 -17.01 11.14
N ARG A 107 28.08 -15.99 11.99
CA ARG A 107 28.48 -16.12 13.41
C ARG A 107 27.33 -16.58 14.31
N ALA A 108 26.09 -16.19 14.04
CA ALA A 108 24.91 -16.63 14.78
C ALA A 108 24.68 -18.15 14.64
N PHE A 109 24.94 -18.70 13.45
CA PHE A 109 24.84 -20.14 13.18
C PHE A 109 25.84 -20.98 13.98
N ILE A 110 27.04 -20.46 14.26
CA ILE A 110 28.08 -21.16 15.04
C ILE A 110 27.80 -21.10 16.56
N LYS A 111 27.15 -20.05 17.06
CA LYS A 111 26.86 -19.91 18.50
C LYS A 111 25.70 -20.77 19.00
N GLN A 112 24.71 -21.08 18.16
CA GLN A 112 23.55 -21.90 18.57
C GLN A 112 23.81 -23.41 18.59
N VAL A 113 24.88 -23.90 17.95
CA VAL A 113 25.28 -25.32 18.01
C VAL A 113 26.05 -25.63 19.31
N ALA A 114 26.60 -24.64 20.00
CA ALA A 114 27.43 -24.84 21.20
C ALA A 114 26.64 -24.90 22.54
N LEU A 115 25.33 -24.63 22.54
CA LEU A 115 24.54 -24.49 23.79
C LEU A 115 23.48 -25.58 24.03
N LEU A 116 23.44 -26.63 23.19
CA LEU A 116 22.49 -27.75 23.33
C LEU A 116 23.11 -29.03 23.94
N SER A 117 24.15 -28.87 24.76
CA SER A 117 24.75 -30.00 25.50
C SER A 117 25.08 -29.63 26.95
N ALA A 118 24.07 -29.22 27.72
CA ALA A 118 24.06 -29.39 29.18
C ALA A 118 22.68 -29.03 29.77
N ALA A 119 21.98 -30.06 30.26
CA ALA A 119 21.18 -30.10 31.49
C ALA A 119 19.91 -30.94 31.29
N GLY A 120 20.02 -32.21 31.70
CA GLY A 120 18.90 -33.12 31.83
C GLY A 120 18.24 -33.03 33.21
N ALA A 121 16.96 -33.43 33.20
CA ALA A 121 16.21 -34.20 34.20
C ALA A 121 16.10 -33.73 35.68
N ALA A 122 14.85 -33.49 36.10
CA ALA A 122 14.07 -34.33 37.05
C ALA A 122 13.27 -33.51 38.08
N GLY A 123 11.98 -33.86 38.26
CA GLY A 123 11.16 -33.46 39.40
C GLY A 123 9.66 -33.47 39.11
N LEU A 124 8.95 -34.49 39.60
CA LEU A 124 7.51 -34.78 39.48
C LEU A 124 6.87 -34.79 40.90
N ILE A 125 5.52 -34.70 40.97
CA ILE A 125 4.57 -35.03 42.09
C ILE A 125 4.32 -33.86 43.10
N LEU A 126 3.12 -33.33 43.46
CA LEU A 126 1.66 -33.66 43.37
C LEU A 126 0.78 -32.38 43.71
N PRO A 127 -0.58 -32.42 43.84
CA PRO A 127 -1.49 -31.38 43.34
C PRO A 127 -2.19 -30.51 44.42
N GLY A 128 -2.80 -29.41 43.99
CA GLY A 128 -3.72 -28.61 44.80
C GLY A 128 -4.96 -28.23 44.00
N CYS A 129 -6.12 -28.71 44.45
CA CYS A 129 -7.44 -28.35 43.96
C CYS A 129 -7.81 -26.92 44.38
N ASP A 130 -8.49 -26.16 43.51
CA ASP A 130 -9.58 -25.30 43.96
C ASP A 130 -10.63 -25.06 42.86
N LYS A 131 -11.89 -25.02 43.28
CA LYS A 131 -13.12 -25.06 42.48
C LYS A 131 -13.42 -23.74 41.75
N PRO A 132 -14.16 -23.74 40.63
CA PRO A 132 -14.69 -22.52 40.01
C PRO A 132 -16.01 -22.08 40.68
N PRO A 133 -16.37 -20.78 40.67
CA PRO A 133 -17.66 -20.35 41.16
C PRO A 133 -18.78 -20.59 40.13
N LYS A 134 -19.97 -20.79 40.69
CA LYS A 134 -21.23 -21.21 40.06
C LYS A 134 -21.77 -20.20 39.03
N VAL A 135 -22.32 -20.77 37.95
CA VAL A 135 -23.28 -20.13 37.03
C VAL A 135 -24.64 -20.03 37.73
N VAL A 136 -25.32 -18.89 37.58
CA VAL A 136 -26.75 -18.72 37.90
C VAL A 136 -27.41 -18.06 36.70
N ASP A 137 -28.42 -18.72 36.13
CA ASP A 137 -29.17 -18.29 34.94
C ASP A 137 -30.45 -17.49 35.30
N GLY A 138 -30.75 -16.49 34.44
CA GLY A 138 -32.07 -15.91 34.11
C GLY A 138 -32.71 -14.96 35.15
N ALA A 139 -33.29 -13.78 34.85
CA ALA A 139 -33.73 -13.02 33.66
C ALA A 139 -34.07 -11.57 34.16
N PRO A 140 -34.50 -10.54 33.38
CA PRO A 140 -34.89 -10.48 31.97
C PRO A 140 -34.08 -9.47 31.13
N ALA A 141 -34.31 -9.51 29.81
CA ALA A 141 -33.75 -8.60 28.82
C ALA A 141 -34.08 -7.12 29.17
N VAL A 142 -33.05 -6.39 29.61
CA VAL A 142 -33.06 -4.93 29.56
C VAL A 142 -32.47 -4.53 28.22
N ILE A 143 -33.31 -3.94 27.37
CA ILE A 143 -32.85 -3.13 26.23
C ILE A 143 -32.02 -1.99 26.84
N ARG A 144 -30.70 -2.20 26.94
CA ARG A 144 -29.76 -1.09 27.14
C ARG A 144 -29.43 -0.56 25.77
N GLN A 145 -29.92 0.65 25.48
CA GLN A 145 -29.40 1.51 24.44
C GLN A 145 -27.86 1.45 24.49
N ARG A 146 -27.22 0.95 23.42
CA ARG A 146 -25.77 1.05 23.27
C ARG A 146 -25.41 2.48 22.83
N ALA A 147 -25.53 3.43 23.75
CA ALA A 147 -24.59 4.52 23.79
C ALA A 147 -23.30 3.97 24.46
N ASP A 148 -22.13 4.40 24.01
CA ASP A 148 -20.80 4.22 24.66
C ASP A 148 -19.81 3.21 24.07
N GLN A 149 -20.13 2.42 23.04
CA GLN A 149 -19.10 1.60 22.38
C GLN A 149 -18.55 2.30 21.13
N VAL A 150 -17.35 2.86 21.25
CA VAL A 150 -16.58 3.38 20.10
C VAL A 150 -16.34 2.24 19.10
N VAL A 151 -16.81 2.43 17.87
CA VAL A 151 -16.56 1.49 16.76
C VAL A 151 -15.13 1.69 16.27
N LYS A 152 -14.34 0.62 16.26
CA LYS A 152 -13.00 0.63 15.66
C LYS A 152 -13.11 0.32 14.16
N PHE A 153 -12.35 1.04 13.34
CA PHE A 153 -12.20 0.74 11.92
C PHE A 153 -10.74 0.45 11.59
N LYS A 154 -10.49 -0.66 10.91
CA LYS A 154 -9.15 -1.07 10.47
C LYS A 154 -8.65 -0.15 9.36
N TYR A 155 -7.46 0.38 9.54
CA TYR A 155 -6.82 1.28 8.59
C TYR A 155 -5.31 1.00 8.44
N PRO A 156 -4.72 1.14 7.24
CA PRO A 156 -3.27 0.97 7.05
C PRO A 156 -2.44 2.04 7.80
N ASP A 157 -1.32 1.64 8.40
CA ASP A 157 -0.33 2.56 8.98
C ASP A 157 0.86 2.77 8.05
N ASN A 158 0.57 3.32 6.87
CA ASN A 158 1.61 3.66 5.92
C ASN A 158 2.29 4.99 6.33
N PRO A 159 3.64 5.07 6.25
CA PRO A 159 4.38 6.29 6.55
C PRO A 159 4.25 7.31 5.40
N SER A 160 3.06 7.86 5.24
CA SER A 160 2.69 8.87 4.24
C SER A 160 1.83 9.96 4.89
N PHE A 161 1.70 11.11 4.23
CA PHE A 161 0.68 12.06 4.64
C PHE A 161 -0.70 11.57 4.22
N ASP A 162 -1.59 11.41 5.19
CA ASP A 162 -2.92 10.84 5.03
C ASP A 162 -3.88 11.56 5.99
N LEU A 163 -5.10 11.81 5.53
CA LEU A 163 -6.07 12.60 6.29
C LEU A 163 -6.59 11.85 7.52
N VAL A 164 -6.62 10.50 7.50
CA VAL A 164 -7.08 9.73 8.68
C VAL A 164 -6.12 9.94 9.84
N TYR A 165 -4.83 9.76 9.61
CA TYR A 165 -3.82 10.05 10.63
C TYR A 165 -3.82 11.52 11.05
N LEU A 166 -3.94 12.46 10.10
CA LEU A 166 -3.96 13.87 10.44
C LEU A 166 -5.16 14.20 11.33
N ALA A 167 -6.36 13.71 10.97
CA ALA A 167 -7.56 13.86 11.76
C ALA A 167 -7.39 13.26 13.17
N ASP A 168 -6.73 12.11 13.30
CA ASP A 168 -6.43 11.50 14.60
C ASP A 168 -5.47 12.38 15.42
N SER A 169 -4.37 12.84 14.81
CA SER A 169 -3.38 13.69 15.47
C SER A 169 -3.92 15.06 15.90
N LEU A 170 -4.90 15.60 15.17
CA LEU A 170 -5.58 16.87 15.48
C LEU A 170 -6.76 16.70 16.44
N GLY A 171 -7.04 15.47 16.91
CA GLY A 171 -8.15 15.17 17.81
C GLY A 171 -9.53 15.30 17.14
N TYR A 172 -9.64 15.22 15.81
CA TYR A 172 -10.92 15.34 15.10
C TYR A 172 -11.82 14.12 15.25
N PHE A 173 -11.25 13.01 15.70
CA PHE A 173 -12.04 11.90 16.20
C PHE A 173 -12.48 12.10 17.66
N ASP A 174 -11.95 13.04 18.45
CA ASP A 174 -12.30 13.18 19.87
C ASP A 174 -13.80 13.38 20.12
N GLY A 175 -14.34 12.60 21.07
CA GLY A 175 -15.78 12.51 21.33
C GLY A 175 -16.64 11.85 20.24
N SER A 176 -16.07 11.44 19.10
CA SER A 176 -16.80 10.71 18.05
C SER A 176 -17.03 9.24 18.40
N ARG A 177 -17.99 8.62 17.71
CA ARG A 177 -18.39 7.21 17.84
C ARG A 177 -17.44 6.25 17.14
N THR A 178 -16.36 6.73 16.53
CA THR A 178 -15.44 5.91 15.74
C THR A 178 -13.97 6.24 16.00
N ARG A 179 -13.07 5.27 15.86
CA ARG A 179 -11.61 5.50 15.91
C ARG A 179 -10.84 4.58 14.98
N PRO A 180 -9.70 5.04 14.43
CA PRO A 180 -8.82 4.16 13.70
C PRO A 180 -8.29 3.04 14.62
N ASP A 181 -8.13 1.87 14.02
CA ASP A 181 -7.35 0.73 14.48
C ASP A 181 -6.31 0.43 13.40
N TYR A 182 -5.05 0.77 13.68
CA TYR A 182 -3.98 0.76 12.70
C TYR A 182 -3.37 -0.64 12.56
N ILE A 183 -3.54 -1.29 11.40
CA ILE A 183 -3.18 -2.71 11.21
C ILE A 183 -1.82 -2.96 10.51
N GLY A 184 -0.93 -1.97 10.54
CA GLY A 184 0.40 -2.04 9.94
C GLY A 184 0.47 -1.59 8.48
N LYS A 185 1.65 -1.73 7.88
CA LYS A 185 1.93 -1.25 6.51
C LYS A 185 1.35 -2.18 5.47
N ILE A 186 0.70 -1.60 4.46
CA ILE A 186 0.08 -2.33 3.35
C ILE A 186 0.58 -1.75 2.02
N ALA A 187 1.02 -2.63 1.12
CA ALA A 187 1.49 -2.20 -0.20
C ALA A 187 0.36 -1.55 -1.00
N ALA A 188 0.69 -0.49 -1.75
CA ALA A 188 -0.28 0.30 -2.49
C ALA A 188 -1.29 -0.50 -3.34
N PRO A 189 -0.88 -1.52 -4.11
CA PRO A 189 -1.80 -2.30 -4.94
C PRO A 189 -2.79 -3.17 -4.15
N GLN A 190 -2.54 -3.42 -2.86
CA GLN A 190 -3.35 -4.32 -2.03
C GLN A 190 -4.51 -3.63 -1.32
N ILE A 191 -4.49 -2.30 -1.19
CA ILE A 191 -5.45 -1.57 -0.34
C ILE A 191 -6.90 -1.77 -0.79
N ILE A 192 -7.22 -1.55 -2.07
CA ILE A 192 -8.60 -1.68 -2.55
C ILE A 192 -9.13 -3.12 -2.47
N PRO A 193 -8.37 -4.15 -2.89
CA PRO A 193 -8.76 -5.54 -2.64
C PRO A 193 -9.05 -5.85 -1.16
N LEU A 194 -8.24 -5.32 -0.23
CA LEU A 194 -8.45 -5.54 1.21
C LEU A 194 -9.68 -4.80 1.75
N VAL A 195 -9.99 -3.60 1.24
CA VAL A 195 -11.27 -2.92 1.55
C VAL A 195 -12.45 -3.76 1.04
N GLY A 196 -12.40 -4.21 -0.21
CA GLY A 196 -13.49 -4.97 -0.83
C GLY A 196 -13.77 -6.33 -0.18
N THR A 197 -12.80 -6.88 0.55
CA THR A 197 -12.92 -8.15 1.28
C THR A 197 -13.19 -7.97 2.78
N GLY A 198 -13.10 -6.74 3.31
CA GLY A 198 -13.29 -6.43 4.73
C GLY A 198 -12.10 -6.76 5.63
N GLU A 199 -10.92 -7.03 5.05
CA GLU A 199 -9.66 -7.15 5.80
C GLU A 199 -9.24 -5.79 6.41
N ILE A 200 -9.55 -4.69 5.70
CA ILE A 200 -9.57 -3.31 6.23
C ILE A 200 -10.93 -2.66 5.97
N ASP A 201 -11.31 -1.71 6.82
CA ASP A 201 -12.65 -1.09 6.74
C ASP A 201 -12.68 0.12 5.82
N PHE A 202 -11.58 0.90 5.79
CA PHE A 202 -11.41 2.03 4.88
C PHE A 202 -10.03 2.03 4.22
N GLY A 203 -9.94 2.66 3.05
CA GLY A 203 -8.68 2.85 2.35
C GLY A 203 -8.75 3.95 1.30
N THR A 204 -7.62 4.59 1.01
CA THR A 204 -7.50 5.63 -0.03
C THR A 204 -6.63 5.17 -1.20
N ARG A 205 -7.21 5.18 -2.40
CA ARG A 205 -6.54 4.89 -3.69
C ARG A 205 -7.30 5.50 -4.85
N MET A 206 -6.66 5.50 -6.01
CA MET A 206 -7.16 6.08 -7.26
C MET A 206 -8.48 5.47 -7.70
N VAL A 207 -9.36 6.34 -8.23
CA VAL A 207 -10.70 6.00 -8.76
C VAL A 207 -10.73 4.77 -9.70
N PRO A 208 -9.83 4.57 -10.68
CA PRO A 208 -9.94 3.44 -11.61
C PRO A 208 -9.79 2.07 -10.93
N LEU A 209 -9.01 1.97 -9.85
CA LEU A 209 -8.89 0.74 -9.07
C LEU A 209 -10.20 0.43 -8.33
N VAL A 210 -10.88 1.46 -7.82
CA VAL A 210 -12.18 1.32 -7.15
C VAL A 210 -13.25 0.88 -8.14
N ILE A 211 -13.32 1.51 -9.32
CA ILE A 211 -14.26 1.12 -10.38
C ILE A 211 -14.03 -0.34 -10.79
N SER A 212 -12.78 -0.74 -11.02
CA SER A 212 -12.44 -2.10 -11.43
C SER A 212 -12.80 -3.14 -10.35
N ALA A 213 -12.62 -2.80 -9.08
CA ALA A 213 -13.01 -3.63 -7.95
C ALA A 213 -14.54 -3.81 -7.88
N ILE A 214 -15.31 -2.73 -8.02
CA ILE A 214 -16.78 -2.76 -8.06
C ILE A 214 -17.27 -3.56 -9.27
N ALA A 215 -16.68 -3.36 -10.44
CA ALA A 215 -17.00 -4.11 -11.67
C ALA A 215 -16.74 -5.62 -11.52
N SER A 216 -15.80 -6.00 -10.64
CA SER A 216 -15.47 -7.39 -10.32
C SER A 216 -16.35 -7.98 -9.20
N GLY A 217 -17.31 -7.22 -8.69
CA GLY A 217 -18.26 -7.66 -7.66
C GLY A 217 -17.79 -7.49 -6.22
N LEU A 218 -16.71 -6.75 -5.96
CA LEU A 218 -16.30 -6.43 -4.59
C LEU A 218 -17.28 -5.44 -3.93
N ASP A 219 -17.55 -5.64 -2.65
CA ASP A 219 -18.50 -4.82 -1.87
C ASP A 219 -17.78 -3.65 -1.21
N LEU A 220 -17.62 -2.54 -1.95
CA LEU A 220 -17.06 -1.30 -1.45
C LEU A 220 -17.75 -0.08 -2.07
N LYS A 221 -17.61 1.07 -1.41
CA LYS A 221 -18.18 2.35 -1.87
C LYS A 221 -17.22 3.50 -1.58
N VAL A 222 -17.09 4.46 -2.49
CA VAL A 222 -16.44 5.74 -2.19
C VAL A 222 -17.35 6.56 -1.28
N VAL A 223 -16.85 6.95 -0.10
CA VAL A 223 -17.62 7.68 0.94
C VAL A 223 -17.12 9.11 1.17
N ALA A 224 -15.94 9.44 0.67
CA ALA A 224 -15.43 10.81 0.63
C ALA A 224 -14.53 11.01 -0.59
N ALA A 225 -14.50 12.23 -1.11
CA ALA A 225 -13.51 12.65 -2.10
C ALA A 225 -12.11 12.66 -1.47
N GLY A 226 -11.09 13.06 -2.23
CA GLY A 226 -9.72 13.06 -1.76
C GLY A 226 -8.92 14.25 -2.26
N GLY A 227 -7.71 13.96 -2.72
CA GLY A 227 -6.81 14.96 -3.28
C GLY A 227 -7.44 15.76 -4.42
N LYS A 228 -7.05 17.02 -4.52
CA LYS A 228 -7.37 17.96 -5.58
C LYS A 228 -6.09 18.28 -6.33
N THR A 229 -6.02 17.98 -7.61
CA THR A 229 -4.91 18.43 -8.46
C THR A 229 -5.09 19.92 -8.76
N LEU A 230 -4.05 20.70 -8.51
CA LEU A 230 -3.95 22.11 -8.91
C LEU A 230 -2.72 22.28 -9.81
N GLN A 231 -2.65 23.41 -10.54
CA GLN A 231 -1.47 23.71 -11.35
C GLN A 231 -0.22 23.89 -10.46
N GLU A 232 -0.39 24.56 -9.32
CA GLU A 232 0.65 24.81 -8.32
C GLU A 232 0.88 23.65 -7.34
N ALA A 233 -0.03 22.68 -7.31
CA ALA A 233 0.04 21.48 -6.48
C ALA A 233 -0.46 20.26 -7.27
N PRO A 234 0.29 19.83 -8.30
CA PRO A 234 -0.11 18.71 -9.14
C PRO A 234 0.00 17.38 -8.39
N HIS A 235 -0.79 16.39 -8.79
CA HIS A 235 -0.82 15.07 -8.17
C HIS A 235 0.23 14.12 -8.75
N MET A 236 0.60 14.28 -10.03
CA MET A 236 1.70 13.53 -10.67
C MET A 236 2.60 14.46 -11.45
N LYS A 237 3.89 14.15 -11.43
CA LYS A 237 4.91 14.87 -12.19
C LYS A 237 5.77 13.91 -12.98
N TYR A 238 6.16 14.35 -14.17
CA TYR A 238 6.92 13.55 -15.13
C TYR A 238 8.33 14.09 -15.18
N PHE A 239 9.30 13.28 -14.78
CA PHE A 239 10.69 13.66 -14.72
C PHE A 239 11.51 12.88 -15.74
N VAL A 240 12.50 13.57 -16.31
CA VAL A 240 13.55 12.99 -17.14
C VAL A 240 14.90 13.48 -16.65
N ARG A 241 15.98 12.82 -17.07
CA ARG A 241 17.30 13.45 -16.97
C ARG A 241 17.38 14.71 -17.83
N ALA A 242 18.10 15.72 -17.36
CA ALA A 242 18.30 16.98 -18.07
C ALA A 242 18.95 16.78 -19.45
N ASP A 243 19.84 15.79 -19.57
CA ASP A 243 20.55 15.38 -20.80
C ASP A 243 19.84 14.22 -21.56
N SER A 244 18.55 13.97 -21.30
CA SER A 244 17.81 12.86 -21.94
C SER A 244 17.48 13.07 -23.42
N GLY A 245 17.42 14.32 -23.88
CA GLY A 245 16.91 14.67 -25.21
C GLY A 245 15.39 14.49 -25.38
N ILE A 246 14.64 14.22 -24.30
CA ILE A 246 13.18 14.00 -24.32
C ILE A 246 12.49 15.32 -23.98
N PHE A 247 11.67 15.87 -24.89
CA PHE A 247 10.99 17.15 -24.67
C PHE A 247 9.50 17.10 -24.95
N THR A 248 9.07 16.22 -25.85
CA THR A 248 7.70 16.13 -26.33
C THR A 248 7.11 14.75 -26.03
N PRO A 249 5.77 14.59 -26.09
CA PRO A 249 5.14 13.29 -25.97
C PRO A 249 5.70 12.24 -26.95
N LYS A 250 6.02 12.65 -28.19
CA LYS A 250 6.51 11.75 -29.23
C LYS A 250 7.89 11.17 -28.92
N ASP A 251 8.72 11.90 -28.20
CA ASP A 251 10.06 11.43 -27.79
C ASP A 251 10.01 10.27 -26.80
N MET A 252 8.83 9.95 -26.24
CA MET A 252 8.63 8.80 -25.35
C MET A 252 8.55 7.46 -26.11
N GLU A 253 8.34 7.45 -27.43
CA GLU A 253 8.36 6.19 -28.20
C GLU A 253 9.73 5.51 -28.09
N GLY A 254 9.74 4.20 -27.80
CA GLY A 254 10.96 3.43 -27.60
C GLY A 254 11.65 3.67 -26.26
N LYS A 255 11.08 4.49 -25.36
CA LYS A 255 11.63 4.80 -24.04
C LYS A 255 11.07 3.89 -22.95
N THR A 256 11.79 3.82 -21.84
CA THR A 256 11.34 3.16 -20.61
C THR A 256 10.72 4.16 -19.64
N VAL A 257 9.47 3.93 -19.26
CA VAL A 257 8.70 4.77 -18.32
C VAL A 257 8.49 4.01 -17.01
N GLY A 258 9.05 4.56 -15.93
CA GLY A 258 8.82 4.12 -14.55
C GLY A 258 7.56 4.76 -13.96
N PHE A 259 6.69 3.96 -13.34
CA PHE A 259 5.44 4.42 -12.73
C PHE A 259 4.97 3.45 -11.64
N ASN A 260 4.05 3.88 -10.76
CA ASN A 260 3.75 3.17 -9.52
C ASN A 260 2.99 1.83 -9.67
N SER A 261 2.08 1.71 -10.64
CA SER A 261 1.29 0.48 -10.86
C SER A 261 0.43 0.55 -12.12
N PHE A 262 0.21 -0.59 -12.76
CA PHE A 262 -0.86 -0.76 -13.76
C PHE A 262 -2.24 -0.62 -13.11
N GLY A 263 -3.21 -0.13 -13.88
CA GLY A 263 -4.59 0.11 -13.45
C GLY A 263 -4.80 1.42 -12.68
N ALA A 264 -3.77 2.27 -12.56
CA ALA A 264 -3.82 3.51 -11.80
C ALA A 264 -3.76 4.77 -12.69
N CYS A 265 -3.86 5.95 -12.07
CA CYS A 265 -3.81 7.25 -12.73
C CYS A 265 -2.57 7.41 -13.62
N ALA A 266 -1.38 7.05 -13.13
CA ALA A 266 -0.12 7.17 -13.85
C ALA A 266 -0.08 6.36 -15.15
N GLU A 267 -0.82 5.26 -15.25
CA GLU A 267 -0.98 4.55 -16.53
C GLU A 267 -2.00 5.27 -17.40
N PHE A 268 -3.22 5.41 -16.91
CA PHE A 268 -4.35 5.76 -17.76
C PHE A 268 -4.34 7.21 -18.24
N VAL A 269 -4.04 8.15 -17.34
CA VAL A 269 -3.96 9.58 -17.68
C VAL A 269 -2.83 9.78 -18.69
N THR A 270 -1.68 9.14 -18.47
CA THR A 270 -0.53 9.19 -19.38
C THR A 270 -0.87 8.59 -20.73
N LYS A 271 -1.36 7.34 -20.78
CA LYS A 271 -1.65 6.67 -22.06
C LYS A 271 -2.71 7.40 -22.87
N LYS A 272 -3.74 7.95 -22.21
CA LYS A 272 -4.75 8.79 -22.88
C LYS A 272 -4.08 10.01 -23.53
N TYR A 273 -3.32 10.78 -22.76
CA TYR A 273 -2.63 11.97 -23.27
C TYR A 273 -1.65 11.65 -24.41
N LEU A 274 -0.87 10.58 -24.27
CA LEU A 274 0.07 10.14 -25.30
C LEU A 274 -0.66 9.78 -26.60
N ARG A 275 -1.78 9.06 -26.54
CA ARG A 275 -2.58 8.75 -27.74
C ARG A 275 -3.18 9.99 -28.39
N GLU A 276 -3.63 10.98 -27.61
CA GLU A 276 -4.10 12.28 -28.13
C GLU A 276 -3.01 13.04 -28.88
N HIS A 277 -1.75 12.79 -28.54
CA HIS A 277 -0.56 13.34 -29.20
C HIS A 277 0.06 12.38 -30.23
N GLN A 278 -0.72 11.40 -30.71
CA GLN A 278 -0.31 10.47 -31.77
C GLN A 278 0.94 9.66 -31.43
N VAL A 279 1.13 9.36 -30.15
CA VAL A 279 2.17 8.47 -29.64
C VAL A 279 1.66 7.04 -29.65
N ASP A 280 2.47 6.14 -30.20
CA ASP A 280 2.25 4.71 -30.12
C ASP A 280 2.71 4.19 -28.75
N VAL A 281 1.76 4.05 -27.83
CA VAL A 281 2.03 3.63 -26.45
C VAL A 281 2.55 2.20 -26.31
N ASP A 282 2.41 1.37 -27.35
CA ASP A 282 2.91 -0.01 -27.37
C ASP A 282 4.42 -0.06 -27.65
N LYS A 283 4.99 1.03 -28.20
CA LYS A 283 6.45 1.20 -28.32
C LYS A 283 7.11 1.65 -27.02
N ILE A 284 6.34 1.92 -25.96
CA ILE A 284 6.87 2.36 -24.68
C ILE A 284 7.04 1.15 -23.76
N ASN A 285 8.22 1.03 -23.15
CA ASN A 285 8.49 0.01 -22.15
C ASN A 285 8.03 0.49 -20.76
N TRP A 286 6.96 -0.10 -20.24
CA TRP A 286 6.35 0.29 -18.95
C TRP A 286 6.91 -0.56 -17.81
N VAL A 287 7.51 0.07 -16.80
CA VAL A 287 8.11 -0.63 -15.65
C VAL A 287 7.51 -0.11 -14.35
N VAL A 288 7.07 -1.04 -13.49
CA VAL A 288 6.53 -0.70 -12.17
C VAL A 288 7.66 -0.34 -11.22
N ILE A 289 7.71 0.93 -10.80
CA ILE A 289 8.70 1.51 -9.90
C ILE A 289 7.95 2.24 -8.78
N PRO A 290 8.20 1.91 -7.49
CA PRO A 290 7.66 2.67 -6.37
C PRO A 290 8.09 4.15 -6.43
N ASP A 291 7.20 5.08 -6.06
CA ASP A 291 7.46 6.52 -6.17
C ASP A 291 8.78 6.96 -5.50
N ASN A 292 9.10 6.40 -4.34
CA ASN A 292 10.33 6.70 -3.60
C ASN A 292 11.64 6.22 -4.28
N GLN A 293 11.54 5.45 -5.37
CA GLN A 293 12.67 4.98 -6.16
C GLN A 293 12.78 5.72 -7.50
N GLY A 294 11.76 6.50 -7.91
CA GLY A 294 11.69 7.11 -9.24
C GLY A 294 12.85 8.06 -9.56
N GLU A 295 13.29 8.86 -8.58
CA GLU A 295 14.45 9.74 -8.76
C GLU A 295 15.72 8.92 -9.03
N GLN A 296 15.97 7.90 -8.21
CA GLN A 296 17.18 7.09 -8.30
C GLN A 296 17.22 6.28 -9.60
N THR A 297 16.09 5.79 -10.10
CA THR A 297 16.03 5.04 -11.37
C THR A 297 16.31 5.92 -12.58
N LEU A 298 15.95 7.21 -12.54
CA LEU A 298 16.36 8.19 -13.55
C LEU A 298 17.87 8.45 -13.52
N VAL A 299 18.41 8.74 -12.33
CA VAL A 299 19.85 9.03 -12.15
C VAL A 299 20.71 7.84 -12.56
N SER A 300 20.32 6.63 -12.17
CA SER A 300 21.00 5.38 -12.56
C SER A 300 20.75 4.92 -14.00
N ARG A 301 19.94 5.66 -14.77
CA ARG A 301 19.61 5.36 -16.18
C ARG A 301 18.90 4.02 -16.37
N ASN A 302 18.20 3.54 -15.35
CA ASN A 302 17.36 2.35 -15.42
C ASN A 302 16.01 2.62 -16.11
N VAL A 303 15.55 3.88 -16.07
CA VAL A 303 14.39 4.37 -16.82
C VAL A 303 14.74 5.70 -17.50
N ASP A 304 14.02 6.04 -18.56
CA ASP A 304 14.19 7.30 -19.29
C ASP A 304 13.28 8.40 -18.74
N ILE A 305 12.08 8.01 -18.29
CA ILE A 305 11.06 8.87 -17.67
C ILE A 305 10.60 8.22 -16.37
N ALA A 306 10.37 9.00 -15.31
CA ALA A 306 9.67 8.56 -14.11
C ALA A 306 8.46 9.44 -13.81
N ILE A 307 7.32 8.81 -13.57
CA ILE A 307 6.10 9.45 -13.08
C ILE A 307 6.11 9.30 -11.56
N ILE A 308 6.20 10.43 -10.85
CA ILE A 308 6.39 10.45 -9.40
C ILE A 308 5.32 11.31 -8.75
N HIS A 309 4.73 10.80 -7.67
CA HIS A 309 3.74 11.51 -6.86
C HIS A 309 4.37 12.25 -5.66
N PRO A 310 3.76 13.35 -5.19
CA PRO A 310 4.10 13.92 -3.91
C PRO A 310 3.91 12.92 -2.76
N PRO A 311 4.79 12.94 -1.74
CA PRO A 311 5.91 13.86 -1.54
C PRO A 311 7.22 13.37 -2.19
N ALA A 312 7.23 12.20 -2.84
CA ALA A 312 8.45 11.60 -3.38
C ALA A 312 9.00 12.39 -4.58
N SER A 313 8.15 13.12 -5.30
CA SER A 313 8.58 13.97 -6.42
C SER A 313 9.41 15.17 -6.00
N GLY A 314 9.34 15.60 -4.74
CA GLY A 314 10.08 16.77 -4.27
C GLY A 314 11.60 16.60 -4.33
N GLY A 315 12.12 15.38 -4.17
CA GLY A 315 13.54 15.09 -4.40
C GLY A 315 13.93 15.32 -5.86
N ALA A 316 13.16 14.74 -6.79
CA ALA A 316 13.38 14.90 -8.22
C ALA A 316 13.22 16.35 -8.71
N GLU A 317 12.30 17.14 -8.12
CA GLU A 317 12.12 18.55 -8.46
C GLU A 317 13.33 19.42 -8.05
N HIS A 318 14.03 19.04 -6.98
CA HIS A 318 15.22 19.76 -6.49
C HIS A 318 16.53 19.18 -7.00
N ASN A 319 16.49 18.13 -7.82
CA ASN A 319 17.67 17.48 -8.36
C ASN A 319 18.11 18.19 -9.67
N PRO A 320 19.30 18.83 -9.72
CA PRO A 320 19.75 19.57 -10.90
C PRO A 320 20.08 18.68 -12.10
N GLU A 321 20.24 17.37 -11.92
CA GLU A 321 20.42 16.41 -13.01
C GLU A 321 19.10 16.03 -13.70
N LEU A 322 17.97 16.41 -13.10
CA LEU A 322 16.64 16.08 -13.58
C LEU A 322 15.90 17.33 -14.05
N ARG A 323 14.92 17.11 -14.92
CA ARG A 323 14.01 18.13 -15.42
C ARG A 323 12.58 17.58 -15.39
N LYS A 324 11.66 18.38 -14.84
CA LYS A 324 10.23 18.14 -15.00
C LYS A 324 9.83 18.44 -16.44
N LEU A 325 9.18 17.49 -17.11
CA LEU A 325 8.56 17.68 -18.42
C LEU A 325 7.23 18.44 -18.29
N TRP A 326 6.30 17.84 -17.56
CA TRP A 326 4.94 18.32 -17.32
C TRP A 326 4.36 17.66 -16.06
N SER A 327 3.11 17.95 -15.77
CA SER A 327 2.31 17.43 -14.67
C SER A 327 0.98 16.85 -15.14
N ASP A 328 0.29 16.08 -14.30
CA ASP A 328 -1.07 15.62 -14.62
C ASP A 328 -2.05 16.77 -14.90
N TYR A 329 -1.87 17.93 -14.27
CA TYR A 329 -2.68 19.11 -14.57
C TYR A 329 -2.54 19.58 -16.03
N ASP A 330 -1.36 19.41 -16.63
CA ASP A 330 -1.14 19.73 -18.05
C ASP A 330 -1.92 18.77 -18.96
N LEU A 331 -2.09 17.52 -18.51
CA LEU A 331 -2.70 16.41 -19.24
C LEU A 331 -4.23 16.42 -19.20
N ASP A 332 -4.82 16.57 -18.01
CA ASP A 332 -6.26 16.37 -17.79
C ASP A 332 -6.96 17.46 -16.97
N LYS A 333 -6.24 18.57 -16.67
CA LYS A 333 -6.74 19.70 -15.86
C LYS A 333 -7.23 19.30 -14.47
N GLY A 334 -6.65 18.23 -13.92
CA GLY A 334 -6.90 17.76 -12.56
C GLY A 334 -8.09 16.82 -12.40
N LEU A 335 -8.62 16.27 -13.50
CA LEU A 335 -9.72 15.30 -13.47
C LEU A 335 -9.27 13.93 -12.93
N GLY A 336 -8.06 13.49 -13.25
CA GLY A 336 -7.58 12.14 -12.91
C GLY A 336 -6.95 12.01 -11.53
N GLY A 337 -6.56 13.11 -10.88
CA GLY A 337 -5.77 13.04 -9.64
C GLY A 337 -6.54 12.74 -8.35
N MET A 338 -7.85 12.51 -8.42
CA MET A 338 -8.64 12.23 -7.22
C MET A 338 -8.26 10.86 -6.61
N ALA A 339 -7.80 10.88 -5.37
CA ALA A 339 -7.53 9.69 -4.55
C ALA A 339 -8.60 9.55 -3.44
N PRO A 340 -9.81 9.05 -3.75
CA PRO A 340 -10.93 9.00 -2.81
C PRO A 340 -10.71 8.04 -1.64
N TYR A 341 -11.52 8.20 -0.59
CA TYR A 341 -11.62 7.24 0.52
C TYR A 341 -12.79 6.29 0.26
N SER A 342 -12.47 5.00 0.20
CA SER A 342 -13.43 3.91 0.02
C SER A 342 -13.65 3.18 1.34
N GLY A 343 -14.91 2.81 1.61
CA GLY A 343 -15.30 1.99 2.75
C GLY A 343 -15.81 0.61 2.31
N TYR A 344 -15.54 -0.40 3.13
CA TYR A 344 -16.09 -1.75 2.97
C TYR A 344 -17.61 -1.70 3.12
N GLY A 345 -18.35 -2.20 2.13
CA GLY A 345 -19.79 -2.00 2.01
C GLY A 345 -20.57 -2.54 3.21
N LYS A 346 -20.23 -3.73 3.70
CA LYS A 346 -20.86 -4.29 4.90
C LYS A 346 -20.57 -3.46 6.14
N PHE A 347 -19.34 -2.96 6.31
CA PHE A 347 -18.98 -2.11 7.44
C PHE A 347 -19.79 -0.82 7.45
N ILE A 348 -19.83 -0.09 6.33
CA ILE A 348 -20.52 1.21 6.26
C ILE A 348 -22.03 1.09 6.40
N ARG A 349 -22.64 -0.02 5.94
CA ARG A 349 -24.08 -0.30 6.14
C ARG A 349 -24.39 -0.68 7.58
N ALA A 350 -23.49 -1.40 8.26
CA ALA A 350 -23.68 -1.81 9.65
C ALA A 350 -23.38 -0.68 10.65
N ASN A 351 -22.54 0.29 10.27
CA ASN A 351 -22.07 1.36 11.16
C ASN A 351 -22.23 2.76 10.52
N PRO A 352 -23.45 3.16 10.08
CA PRO A 352 -23.65 4.38 9.29
C PRO A 352 -23.23 5.65 10.04
N GLU A 353 -23.54 5.69 11.32
CA GLU A 353 -23.13 6.75 12.24
C GLU A 353 -21.59 6.83 12.33
N ALA A 354 -20.89 5.72 12.55
CA ALA A 354 -19.44 5.69 12.62
C ALA A 354 -18.79 6.09 11.27
N THR A 355 -19.41 5.73 10.14
CA THR A 355 -18.98 6.19 8.81
C THR A 355 -19.16 7.69 8.64
N GLN A 356 -20.26 8.27 9.13
CA GLN A 356 -20.45 9.73 9.10
C GLN A 356 -19.38 10.46 9.92
N ASP A 357 -19.04 9.95 11.10
CA ASP A 357 -17.98 10.53 11.94
C ASP A 357 -16.61 10.42 11.27
N PHE A 358 -16.33 9.28 10.60
CA PHE A 358 -15.13 9.12 9.79
C PHE A 358 -15.04 10.19 8.70
N VAL A 359 -16.07 10.33 7.87
CA VAL A 359 -16.10 11.32 6.78
C VAL A 359 -15.99 12.74 7.33
N ALA A 360 -16.68 13.06 8.42
CA ALA A 360 -16.60 14.36 9.06
C ALA A 360 -15.18 14.70 9.53
N ALA A 361 -14.50 13.75 10.18
CA ALA A 361 -13.15 13.95 10.71
C ALA A 361 -12.14 14.19 9.58
N ILE A 362 -12.16 13.39 8.51
CA ILE A 362 -11.23 13.57 7.38
C ILE A 362 -11.55 14.82 6.56
N ALA A 363 -12.81 15.22 6.45
CA ALA A 363 -13.19 16.47 5.77
C ALA A 363 -12.72 17.71 6.55
N LYS A 364 -12.83 17.71 7.88
CA LYS A 364 -12.20 18.75 8.72
C LYS A 364 -10.70 18.80 8.53
N ALA A 365 -10.03 17.64 8.50
CA ALA A 365 -8.59 17.55 8.25
C ALA A 365 -8.21 18.09 6.85
N ALA A 366 -8.97 17.73 5.80
CA ALA A 366 -8.78 18.26 4.45
C ALA A 366 -8.87 19.79 4.40
N ASN A 367 -9.94 20.35 4.97
CA ASN A 367 -10.14 21.80 5.03
C ASN A 367 -9.03 22.49 5.83
N TRP A 368 -8.58 21.88 6.93
CA TRP A 368 -7.44 22.38 7.69
C TRP A 368 -6.15 22.39 6.86
N VAL A 369 -5.87 21.34 6.08
CA VAL A 369 -4.69 21.33 5.17
C VAL A 369 -4.77 22.42 4.13
N ASN A 370 -5.94 22.61 3.51
CA ASN A 370 -6.15 23.65 2.51
C ASN A 370 -5.90 25.06 3.10
N ALA A 371 -6.30 25.29 4.35
CA ALA A 371 -6.10 26.55 5.08
C ALA A 371 -4.69 26.72 5.68
N ASN A 372 -3.97 25.63 5.95
CA ASN A 372 -2.67 25.63 6.63
C ASN A 372 -1.60 24.85 5.84
N PRO A 373 -1.33 25.18 4.57
CA PRO A 373 -0.50 24.34 3.70
C PRO A 373 0.94 24.18 4.19
N ASP A 374 1.55 25.22 4.77
CA ASP A 374 2.92 25.13 5.27
C ASP A 374 3.03 24.32 6.57
N GLU A 375 2.04 24.41 7.44
CA GLU A 375 2.00 23.61 8.67
C GLU A 375 1.76 22.13 8.34
N ALA A 376 0.87 21.84 7.39
CA ALA A 376 0.68 20.51 6.85
C ALA A 376 2.00 19.92 6.32
N ARG A 377 2.79 20.70 5.58
CA ARG A 377 4.12 20.26 5.08
C ARG A 377 5.09 19.91 6.21
N LYS A 378 5.07 20.64 7.33
CA LYS A 378 5.90 20.31 8.51
C LYS A 378 5.49 18.97 9.13
N ILE A 379 4.19 18.72 9.27
CA ILE A 379 3.68 17.45 9.79
C ILE A 379 4.08 16.29 8.86
N VAL A 380 3.93 16.47 7.54
CA VAL A 380 4.38 15.47 6.55
C VAL A 380 5.87 15.19 6.72
N SER A 381 6.69 16.25 6.75
CA SER A 381 8.14 16.20 6.86
C SER A 381 8.58 15.37 8.06
N GLN A 382 7.98 15.65 9.22
CA GLN A 382 8.23 14.90 10.46
C GLN A 382 7.76 13.44 10.35
N ARG A 383 6.56 13.19 9.80
CA ARG A 383 6.00 11.84 9.70
C ARG A 383 6.84 10.93 8.81
N ILE A 384 7.29 11.43 7.66
CA ILE A 384 8.03 10.61 6.69
C ILE A 384 9.54 10.71 6.85
N GLY A 385 10.02 11.60 7.73
CA GLY A 385 11.45 11.79 8.01
C GLY A 385 12.23 12.37 6.83
N THR A 386 11.63 13.30 6.08
CA THR A 386 12.31 14.00 4.97
C THR A 386 12.61 15.46 5.34
N ARG A 387 13.33 16.18 4.47
CA ARG A 387 13.59 17.60 4.66
C ARG A 387 12.39 18.43 4.19
N LEU A 388 12.02 19.48 4.93
CA LEU A 388 10.80 20.27 4.69
C LEU A 388 10.77 20.90 3.28
N GLU A 389 11.92 21.35 2.79
CA GLU A 389 12.08 21.92 1.45
C GLU A 389 11.71 20.93 0.33
N LEU A 390 11.84 19.62 0.59
CA LEU A 390 11.47 18.57 -0.36
C LEU A 390 9.99 18.16 -0.22
N VAL A 391 9.28 18.61 0.80
CA VAL A 391 7.87 18.29 0.95
C VAL A 391 7.05 19.26 0.12
N GLU A 392 6.24 18.74 -0.78
CA GLU A 392 5.36 19.53 -1.63
C GLU A 392 4.03 19.85 -0.94
N ARG A 393 3.30 20.83 -1.47
CA ARG A 393 1.96 21.19 -0.99
C ARG A 393 0.95 20.13 -1.41
N TYR A 394 0.03 19.81 -0.51
CA TYR A 394 -1.18 19.04 -0.80
C TYR A 394 -2.38 19.97 -0.92
N ALA A 395 -3.34 19.58 -1.74
CA ALA A 395 -4.64 20.19 -1.83
C ALA A 395 -5.71 19.08 -1.85
N TYR A 396 -6.86 19.37 -1.25
CA TYR A 396 -7.99 18.45 -1.16
C TYR A 396 -9.26 19.10 -1.68
N ILE A 397 -10.22 18.29 -2.10
CA ILE A 397 -11.55 18.77 -2.49
C ILE A 397 -12.26 19.35 -1.26
N ASP A 398 -12.91 20.50 -1.42
CA ASP A 398 -13.56 21.20 -0.31
C ASP A 398 -14.63 20.30 0.32
N ASP A 399 -14.57 20.18 1.66
CA ASP A 399 -15.43 19.31 2.47
C ASP A 399 -15.43 17.82 2.05
N LEU A 400 -14.48 17.42 1.20
CA LEU A 400 -14.41 16.11 0.56
C LEU A 400 -15.74 15.66 -0.07
N ILE A 401 -16.53 16.59 -0.61
CA ILE A 401 -17.77 16.27 -1.32
C ILE A 401 -17.41 15.66 -2.67
N ILE A 402 -17.94 14.47 -2.94
CA ILE A 402 -17.66 13.74 -4.19
C ILE A 402 -18.46 14.36 -5.33
N THR A 403 -17.79 14.60 -6.45
CA THR A 403 -18.40 15.03 -7.71
C THR A 403 -18.26 13.93 -8.76
N GLU A 404 -19.17 13.94 -9.73
CA GLU A 404 -19.27 12.88 -10.75
C GLU A 404 -18.22 12.94 -11.87
N PRO A 405 -17.75 14.13 -12.35
CA PRO A 405 -16.87 14.19 -13.51
C PRO A 405 -15.56 13.37 -13.38
N PRO A 406 -14.83 13.38 -12.25
CA PRO A 406 -13.65 12.53 -12.07
C PRO A 406 -13.96 11.02 -12.15
N ILE A 407 -15.15 10.62 -11.71
CA ILE A 407 -15.58 9.21 -11.75
C ILE A 407 -15.95 8.82 -13.18
N GLN A 408 -16.75 9.63 -13.86
CA GLN A 408 -17.14 9.37 -15.25
C GLN A 408 -15.93 9.29 -16.17
N TYR A 409 -14.97 10.21 -15.98
CA TYR A 409 -13.69 10.20 -16.70
C TYR A 409 -13.00 8.84 -16.67
N TYR A 410 -12.94 8.18 -15.51
CA TYR A 410 -12.32 6.86 -15.39
C TYR A 410 -13.20 5.71 -15.85
N ILE A 411 -14.52 5.81 -15.76
CA ILE A 411 -15.43 4.83 -16.37
C ILE A 411 -15.18 4.79 -17.88
N ASP A 412 -15.13 5.95 -18.53
CA ASP A 412 -14.94 6.07 -19.99
C ASP A 412 -13.59 5.49 -20.41
N ILE A 413 -12.51 5.84 -19.70
CA ILE A 413 -11.17 5.30 -19.92
C ILE A 413 -11.17 3.77 -19.79
N LEU A 414 -11.69 3.23 -18.69
CA LEU A 414 -11.67 1.79 -18.44
C LEU A 414 -12.47 1.01 -19.50
N GLN A 415 -13.55 1.59 -20.02
CA GLN A 415 -14.30 1.03 -21.14
C GLN A 415 -13.48 1.07 -22.44
N SER A 416 -12.83 2.20 -22.75
CA SER A 416 -12.01 2.34 -23.96
C SER A 416 -10.80 1.38 -23.96
N GLU A 417 -10.24 1.10 -22.78
CA GLU A 417 -9.13 0.17 -22.57
C GLU A 417 -9.60 -1.29 -22.42
N GLN A 418 -10.91 -1.54 -22.62
CA GLN A 418 -11.55 -2.86 -22.50
C GLN A 418 -11.30 -3.54 -21.14
N LYS A 419 -11.07 -2.76 -20.08
CA LYS A 419 -10.88 -3.25 -18.71
C LYS A 419 -12.20 -3.55 -18.02
N ILE A 420 -13.26 -2.85 -18.41
CA ILE A 420 -14.63 -3.14 -17.99
C ILE A 420 -15.56 -3.15 -19.20
N ARG A 421 -16.64 -3.92 -19.13
CA ARG A 421 -17.67 -3.93 -20.19
C ARG A 421 -18.46 -2.61 -20.16
N PRO A 422 -18.90 -2.09 -21.31
CA PRO A 422 -19.84 -0.97 -21.35
C PRO A 422 -21.07 -1.24 -20.47
N GLY A 423 -21.43 -0.28 -19.64
CA GLY A 423 -22.55 -0.39 -18.70
C GLY A 423 -22.32 -1.32 -17.49
N ALA A 424 -21.12 -1.86 -17.29
CA ALA A 424 -20.83 -2.72 -16.13
C ALA A 424 -20.89 -1.97 -14.79
N VAL A 425 -20.59 -0.67 -14.79
CA VAL A 425 -20.58 0.21 -13.61
C VAL A 425 -21.06 1.59 -14.05
N SER A 426 -21.96 2.19 -13.28
CA SER A 426 -22.38 3.58 -13.40
C SER A 426 -21.73 4.45 -12.30
N VAL A 427 -21.73 5.77 -12.48
CA VAL A 427 -21.20 6.70 -11.45
C VAL A 427 -21.85 6.47 -10.08
N LYS A 428 -23.18 6.24 -10.06
CA LYS A 428 -23.93 6.00 -8.81
C LYS A 428 -23.57 4.69 -8.12
N ASP A 429 -23.01 3.72 -8.84
CA ASP A 429 -22.49 2.49 -8.22
C ASP A 429 -21.19 2.75 -7.46
N VAL A 430 -20.40 3.74 -7.87
CA VAL A 430 -19.07 4.02 -7.32
C VAL A 430 -19.11 4.74 -5.98
N TYR A 431 -19.98 5.74 -5.82
CA TYR A 431 -19.88 6.68 -4.71
C TYR A 431 -21.20 6.96 -3.98
N THR A 432 -21.10 7.46 -2.76
CA THR A 432 -22.21 8.09 -2.03
C THR A 432 -21.70 9.29 -1.22
N ASN A 433 -22.51 10.36 -1.17
CA ASN A 433 -22.30 11.49 -0.26
C ASN A 433 -23.20 11.41 0.99
N ASP A 434 -23.96 10.32 1.19
CA ASP A 434 -24.96 10.21 2.28
C ASP A 434 -24.33 10.31 3.68
N PHE A 435 -23.06 9.87 3.79
CA PHE A 435 -22.27 9.93 5.00
C PHE A 435 -21.53 11.27 5.18
N ASN A 436 -21.54 12.16 4.19
CA ASN A 436 -20.86 13.45 4.27
C ASN A 436 -21.80 14.50 4.91
N PRO A 437 -21.53 14.97 6.15
CA PRO A 437 -22.41 15.93 6.81
C PRO A 437 -22.41 17.31 6.14
N PHE A 438 -21.39 17.64 5.36
CA PHE A 438 -21.27 18.93 4.67
C PHE A 438 -22.02 18.95 3.33
N ALA A 439 -22.31 17.79 2.75
CA ALA A 439 -23.07 17.69 1.50
C ALA A 439 -24.53 18.16 1.67
N LYS A 440 -25.15 17.86 2.82
CA LYS A 440 -26.54 18.26 3.13
C LYS A 440 -26.72 19.76 3.37
N ALA A 441 -25.64 20.48 3.69
CA ALA A 441 -25.68 21.92 3.93
C ALA A 441 -25.62 22.75 2.62
N LYS A 442 -25.31 22.09 1.49
CA LYS A 442 -25.16 22.72 0.16
C LYS A 442 -26.23 22.27 -0.85
N ALA A 443 -27.11 21.35 -0.45
CA ALA A 443 -28.30 20.91 -1.20
C ALA A 443 -29.52 21.66 -0.69
#